data_AF-A0A3D3WAR4-F1
#
_entry.id   AF-A0A3D3WAR4-F1
#
_cell.length_a   1.000
_cell.length_b   1.000
_cell.length_c   1.000
_cell.angle_alpha   90.00
_cell.angle_beta   90.00
_cell.angle_gamma   90.00
#
_symmetry.space_group_name_H-M   'P 1'
#
loop_
_entity.id
_entity.type
_entity.pdbx_description
1 polymer ?
#
loop_
_entity_poly.entity_id
_entity_poly.type
_entity_poly.pdbx_seq_one_letter_code
_entity_poly.pdbx_strand_id
1 'polypeptide(L)'
;MENNMNFEIWTFSPGEVASTWDEFKKAGIMAIGWDEIGDLRKYKSREEIKKALLSHYGPDSDVGSNITNEVNVLWQFCHDLRIGDAVYVKNGTKTLLGMGTVCSEYGYNENAEEHRHYRRVNWQKTGEWKIISGIFTIKSLTKITAAKSFCKILEDTMKVAEKADQETDLLNLSEDITPTSAEEHSALEGTEAPVRICTQKDFLRKTFLNLEDHQVLTRLLLKKKTLILQGPPGVGKSFIAPELAYSIMGERDPQRVLHVQLYPGYDFDRFVFNLHRESPQISLTEGPFYSFCRKAEQSPDSAFFLILDELNHCDLNLLLENLLPLLHWKQRGEVVQFENGKIRLTIPGNIYVIGLLNTVSRDLFGLEQSIRCLFPFFSIEPAYGRPQFEHYLSSHGIEESLVHQINTRMMELNDKIESDPHLGKGYRIGHSYFCDCELMGEHWYQDIIRYEIGPLLYAYWQNEPSAAERMIDLLMR
;
A
#
# COMPACT_ATOMS: atom_id res chain seq x y z
N MET A 1 -7.10 34.10 28.13
CA MET A 1 -6.78 32.95 29.00
C MET A 1 -6.96 31.70 28.17
N GLU A 2 -5.91 31.33 27.43
CA GLU A 2 -5.89 30.09 26.65
C GLU A 2 -5.57 28.95 27.60
N ASN A 3 -6.59 28.18 28.00
CA ASN A 3 -6.37 26.85 28.55
C ASN A 3 -5.98 25.94 27.39
N ASN A 4 -4.69 25.86 27.09
CA ASN A 4 -4.13 24.80 26.24
C ASN A 4 -4.16 23.48 27.03
N MET A 5 -5.34 22.87 27.13
CA MET A 5 -5.41 21.44 27.46
C MET A 5 -4.90 20.69 26.24
N ASN A 6 -3.71 20.09 26.38
CA ASN A 6 -3.05 19.31 25.35
C ASN A 6 -3.70 17.92 25.33
N PHE A 7 -4.88 17.80 24.71
CA PHE A 7 -5.58 16.53 24.56
C PHE A 7 -4.90 15.67 23.50
N GLU A 8 -4.84 14.37 23.75
CA GLU A 8 -4.20 13.43 22.85
C GLU A 8 -5.25 12.79 21.93
N ILE A 9 -4.81 12.42 20.72
CA ILE A 9 -5.65 11.79 19.71
C ILE A 9 -5.25 10.33 19.58
N TRP A 10 -6.24 9.45 19.67
CA TRP A 10 -6.07 8.00 19.65
C TRP A 10 -6.91 7.36 18.55
N THR A 11 -6.42 6.25 18.03
CA THR A 11 -7.18 5.33 17.17
C THR A 11 -7.45 4.03 17.92
N PHE A 12 -8.64 3.47 17.77
CA PHE A 12 -9.10 2.30 18.50
C PHE A 12 -9.82 1.31 17.57
N SER A 13 -9.51 0.01 17.69
CA SER A 13 -10.14 -1.08 16.94
C SER A 13 -10.99 -1.94 17.89
N PRO A 14 -12.33 -1.99 17.73
CA PRO A 14 -13.22 -2.73 18.62
C PRO A 14 -13.32 -4.21 18.21
N GLY A 15 -12.35 -5.03 18.64
CA GLY A 15 -12.32 -6.46 18.31
C GLY A 15 -11.87 -6.76 16.86
N GLU A 16 -11.81 -8.05 16.50
CA GLU A 16 -11.48 -8.48 15.14
C GLU A 16 -12.56 -8.00 14.16
N VAL A 17 -12.15 -7.32 13.08
CA VAL A 17 -13.04 -6.75 12.05
C VAL A 17 -14.14 -5.84 12.62
N ALA A 18 -13.86 -5.17 13.74
CA ALA A 18 -14.81 -4.30 14.43
C ALA A 18 -16.09 -5.01 14.94
N SER A 19 -16.05 -6.33 15.13
CA SER A 19 -17.21 -7.17 15.50
C SER A 19 -17.95 -6.73 16.77
N THR A 20 -17.30 -6.04 17.71
CA THR A 20 -17.90 -5.58 18.97
C THR A 20 -18.31 -4.10 18.95
N TRP A 21 -18.20 -3.43 17.80
CA TRP A 21 -18.46 -1.99 17.68
C TRP A 21 -19.88 -1.59 18.08
N ASP A 22 -20.90 -2.30 17.59
CA ASP A 22 -22.30 -1.94 17.86
C ASP A 22 -22.66 -2.05 19.34
N GLU A 23 -22.06 -3.00 20.05
CA GLU A 23 -22.24 -3.19 21.49
C GLU A 23 -21.57 -2.06 22.28
N PHE A 24 -20.32 -1.74 21.94
CA PHE A 24 -19.54 -0.67 22.56
C PHE A 24 -20.16 0.72 22.33
N LYS A 25 -20.68 0.94 21.12
CA LYS A 25 -21.44 2.14 20.77
C LYS A 25 -22.70 2.28 21.63
N LYS A 26 -23.52 1.23 21.72
CA LYS A 26 -24.77 1.24 22.53
C LYS A 26 -24.48 1.41 24.03
N ALA A 27 -23.43 0.78 24.53
CA ALA A 27 -23.04 0.86 25.94
C ALA A 27 -22.28 2.17 26.30
N GLY A 28 -21.83 2.94 25.31
CA GLY A 28 -21.06 4.16 25.52
C GLY A 28 -19.68 3.89 26.13
N ILE A 29 -19.05 2.79 25.71
CA ILE A 29 -17.74 2.36 26.22
C ILE A 29 -16.78 2.03 25.08
N MET A 30 -15.49 2.01 25.38
CA MET A 30 -14.46 1.30 24.63
C MET A 30 -13.86 0.23 25.55
N ALA A 31 -13.63 -0.97 25.05
CA ALA A 31 -13.09 -2.06 25.84
C ALA A 31 -12.05 -2.90 25.08
N ILE A 32 -11.12 -3.50 25.81
CA ILE A 32 -10.07 -4.39 25.29
C ILE A 32 -10.11 -5.73 26.02
N GLY A 33 -9.63 -6.79 25.36
CA GLY A 33 -9.53 -8.14 25.91
C GLY A 33 -8.32 -8.34 26.82
N TRP A 34 -7.80 -9.57 26.84
CA TRP A 34 -6.77 -10.07 27.76
C TRP A 34 -7.25 -10.23 29.21
N ASP A 35 -8.47 -10.74 29.37
CA ASP A 35 -9.17 -10.78 30.65
C ASP A 35 -8.49 -11.69 31.70
N GLU A 36 -7.72 -12.67 31.24
CA GLU A 36 -7.04 -13.69 32.03
C GLU A 36 -5.91 -13.13 32.91
N ILE A 37 -5.32 -11.99 32.53
CA ILE A 37 -4.29 -11.33 33.35
C ILE A 37 -4.89 -10.39 34.42
N GLY A 38 -6.21 -10.21 34.43
CA GLY A 38 -6.91 -9.45 35.46
C GLY A 38 -6.63 -7.94 35.44
N ASP A 39 -7.19 -7.23 36.44
CA ASP A 39 -7.10 -5.77 36.57
C ASP A 39 -5.68 -5.20 36.38
N LEU A 40 -5.52 -4.34 35.36
CA LEU A 40 -4.23 -3.80 34.95
C LEU A 40 -3.60 -2.85 35.97
N ARG A 41 -4.40 -2.26 36.87
CA ARG A 41 -3.92 -1.35 37.93
C ARG A 41 -2.99 -2.05 38.93
N LYS A 42 -2.98 -3.38 38.95
CA LYS A 42 -2.11 -4.20 39.81
C LYS A 42 -0.66 -4.21 39.34
N TYR A 43 -0.42 -3.93 38.06
CA TYR A 43 0.92 -3.94 37.46
C TYR A 43 1.56 -2.57 37.51
N LYS A 44 2.80 -2.49 38.01
CA LYS A 44 3.55 -1.23 38.16
C LYS A 44 4.54 -0.97 37.03
N SER A 45 4.77 -1.95 36.17
CA SER A 45 5.67 -1.83 35.03
C SER A 45 5.20 -2.64 33.83
N ARG A 46 5.61 -2.22 32.62
CA ARG A 46 5.43 -2.96 31.37
C ARG A 46 5.99 -4.39 31.46
N GLU A 47 7.08 -4.57 32.20
CA GLU A 47 7.72 -5.88 32.38
C GLU A 47 6.87 -6.83 33.23
N GLU A 48 6.09 -6.31 34.19
CA GLU A 48 5.14 -7.11 34.96
C GLU A 48 3.95 -7.56 34.10
N ILE A 49 3.42 -6.67 33.26
CA ILE A 49 2.37 -7.02 32.27
C ILE A 49 2.90 -8.09 31.31
N LYS A 50 4.13 -7.92 30.80
CA LYS A 50 4.79 -8.88 29.92
C LYS A 50 4.87 -10.29 30.54
N LYS A 51 5.28 -10.36 31.81
CA LYS A 51 5.34 -11.63 32.55
C LYS A 51 3.96 -12.26 32.73
N ALA A 52 2.94 -11.47 33.07
CA ALA A 52 1.57 -11.95 33.22
C ALA A 52 1.03 -12.52 31.90
N LEU A 53 1.20 -11.80 30.79
CA LEU A 53 0.79 -12.26 29.46
C LEU A 53 1.48 -13.57 29.06
N LEU A 54 2.81 -13.65 29.19
CA LEU A 54 3.54 -14.86 28.84
C LEU A 54 3.19 -16.04 29.75
N SER A 55 2.83 -15.79 31.01
CA SER A 55 2.43 -16.84 31.95
C SER A 55 1.03 -17.41 31.65
N HIS A 56 0.10 -16.60 31.14
CA HIS A 56 -1.28 -17.00 30.89
C HIS A 56 -1.51 -17.53 29.47
N TYR A 57 -0.89 -16.91 28.45
CA TYR A 57 -1.08 -17.30 27.04
C TYR A 57 0.08 -18.13 26.48
N GLY A 58 1.25 -18.08 27.10
CA GLY A 58 2.44 -18.80 26.63
C GLY A 58 3.24 -18.05 25.54
N PRO A 59 4.55 -18.34 25.41
CA PRO A 59 5.44 -17.62 24.49
C PRO A 59 5.19 -17.91 23.01
N ASP A 60 4.66 -19.09 22.69
CA ASP A 60 4.40 -19.53 21.31
C ASP A 60 2.96 -19.22 20.84
N SER A 61 2.17 -18.52 21.66
CA SER A 61 0.82 -18.06 21.29
C SER A 61 0.87 -16.81 20.42
N ASP A 62 -0.26 -16.45 19.79
CA ASP A 62 -0.40 -15.20 19.05
C ASP A 62 -0.06 -13.98 19.94
N VAL A 63 -0.48 -14.00 21.21
CA VAL A 63 -0.13 -12.99 22.22
C VAL A 63 1.38 -12.99 22.54
N GLY A 64 2.01 -14.17 22.63
CA GLY A 64 3.44 -14.33 22.89
C GLY A 64 4.31 -13.83 21.73
N SER A 65 3.92 -14.12 20.49
CA SER A 65 4.62 -13.67 19.28
C SER A 65 4.59 -12.14 19.09
N ASN A 66 3.54 -11.47 19.58
CA ASN A 66 3.35 -10.02 19.50
C ASN A 66 3.51 -9.31 20.86
N ILE A 67 4.20 -9.94 21.81
CA ILE A 67 4.23 -9.55 23.23
C ILE A 67 4.54 -8.07 23.48
N THR A 68 5.46 -7.47 22.72
CA THR A 68 5.85 -6.07 22.88
C THR A 68 4.69 -5.12 22.53
N ASN A 69 3.89 -5.45 21.52
CA ASN A 69 2.73 -4.66 21.14
C ASN A 69 1.61 -4.78 22.18
N GLU A 70 1.32 -5.99 22.64
CA GLU A 70 0.25 -6.24 23.62
C GLU A 70 0.50 -5.54 24.95
N VAL A 71 1.75 -5.64 25.44
CA VAL A 71 2.18 -4.92 26.65
C VAL A 71 1.98 -3.41 26.51
N ASN A 72 2.29 -2.85 25.34
CA ASN A 72 2.14 -1.42 25.09
C ASN A 72 0.68 -0.99 25.02
N VAL A 73 -0.19 -1.78 24.37
CA VAL A 73 -1.64 -1.50 24.31
C VAL A 73 -2.24 -1.49 25.71
N LEU A 74 -2.00 -2.54 26.49
CA LEU A 74 -2.54 -2.67 27.85
C LEU A 74 -2.02 -1.55 28.77
N TRP A 75 -0.73 -1.23 28.69
CA TRP A 75 -0.17 -0.13 29.46
C TRP A 75 -0.78 1.21 29.07
N GLN A 76 -0.89 1.49 27.76
CA GLN A 76 -1.43 2.76 27.27
C GLN A 76 -2.91 2.92 27.62
N PHE A 77 -3.70 1.87 27.48
CA PHE A 77 -5.13 1.89 27.80
C PHE A 77 -5.38 2.15 29.30
N CYS A 78 -4.55 1.58 30.17
CA CYS A 78 -4.65 1.77 31.62
C CYS A 78 -4.09 3.13 32.07
N HIS A 79 -2.89 3.51 31.63
CA HIS A 79 -2.14 4.62 32.23
C HIS A 79 -1.98 5.87 31.37
N ASP A 80 -1.95 5.74 30.04
CA ASP A 80 -1.60 6.86 29.15
C ASP A 80 -2.85 7.57 28.60
N LEU A 81 -3.94 6.83 28.37
CA LEU A 81 -5.23 7.33 27.90
C LEU A 81 -5.97 8.10 29.02
N ARG A 82 -6.38 9.34 28.77
CA ARG A 82 -6.94 10.25 29.79
C ARG A 82 -8.35 10.72 29.47
N ILE A 83 -9.08 11.17 30.49
CA ILE A 83 -10.34 11.88 30.31
C ILE A 83 -10.11 13.13 29.46
N GLY A 84 -10.94 13.33 28.44
CA GLY A 84 -10.83 14.43 27.49
C GLY A 84 -10.07 14.09 26.19
N ASP A 85 -9.37 12.95 26.14
CA ASP A 85 -8.72 12.50 24.92
C ASP A 85 -9.75 12.14 23.83
N ALA A 86 -9.40 12.43 22.58
CA ALA A 86 -10.22 12.11 21.43
C ALA A 86 -9.90 10.69 20.92
N VAL A 87 -10.93 9.90 20.64
CA VAL A 87 -10.82 8.53 20.14
C VAL A 87 -11.55 8.40 18.83
N TYR A 88 -10.81 7.97 17.80
CA TYR A 88 -11.31 7.62 16.48
C TYR A 88 -11.38 6.10 16.35
N VAL A 89 -12.57 5.58 16.12
CA VAL A 89 -12.85 4.14 16.01
C VAL A 89 -12.69 3.73 14.57
N LYS A 90 -11.97 2.64 14.31
CA LYS A 90 -11.69 2.18 12.94
C LYS A 90 -12.08 0.73 12.71
N ASN A 91 -12.40 0.42 11.46
CA ASN A 91 -12.46 -0.95 10.94
C ASN A 91 -11.36 -1.14 9.90
N GLY A 92 -10.48 -2.12 10.13
CA GLY A 92 -9.32 -2.35 9.29
C GLY A 92 -8.38 -1.13 9.21
N THR A 93 -8.01 -0.80 7.97
CA THR A 93 -6.94 0.14 7.65
C THR A 93 -7.42 1.47 7.09
N LYS A 94 -8.62 1.50 6.50
CA LYS A 94 -9.16 2.67 5.79
C LYS A 94 -10.54 3.14 6.22
N THR A 95 -11.20 2.40 7.11
CA THR A 95 -12.58 2.71 7.50
C THR A 95 -12.60 3.29 8.90
N LEU A 96 -13.26 4.42 9.05
CA LEU A 96 -13.55 5.10 10.30
C LEU A 96 -15.02 4.87 10.65
N LEU A 97 -15.29 4.39 11.87
CA LEU A 97 -16.61 3.99 12.36
C LEU A 97 -17.25 5.01 13.32
N GLY A 98 -16.43 5.85 13.93
CA GLY A 98 -16.91 6.79 14.94
C GLY A 98 -15.83 7.66 15.53
N MET A 99 -16.26 8.71 16.20
CA MET A 99 -15.41 9.61 16.97
C MET A 99 -16.10 9.92 18.31
N GLY A 100 -15.33 9.90 19.38
CA GLY A 100 -15.82 10.28 20.70
C GLY A 100 -14.73 10.80 21.60
N THR A 101 -15.13 11.25 22.79
CA THR A 101 -14.23 11.76 23.82
C THR A 101 -14.27 10.85 25.04
N VAL A 102 -13.11 10.45 25.55
CA VAL A 102 -13.03 9.63 26.76
C VAL A 102 -13.58 10.42 27.94
N CYS A 103 -14.53 9.84 28.68
CA CYS A 103 -15.23 10.50 29.78
C CYS A 103 -15.10 9.77 31.13
N SER A 104 -14.29 8.70 31.21
CA SER A 104 -13.93 8.07 32.48
C SER A 104 -12.47 7.66 32.58
N GLU A 105 -12.05 7.46 33.83
CA GLU A 105 -10.84 6.68 34.13
C GLU A 105 -11.00 5.21 33.71
N TYR A 106 -9.90 4.47 33.73
CA TYR A 106 -9.87 3.04 33.49
C TYR A 106 -10.77 2.29 34.48
N GLY A 107 -11.60 1.40 33.95
CA GLY A 107 -12.44 0.47 34.69
C GLY A 107 -12.09 -0.98 34.37
N TYR A 108 -12.33 -1.85 35.36
CA TYR A 108 -12.27 -3.30 35.20
C TYR A 108 -13.57 -3.91 35.70
N ASN A 109 -14.29 -4.63 34.85
CA ASN A 109 -15.56 -5.28 35.16
C ASN A 109 -15.37 -6.79 35.32
N GLU A 110 -15.23 -7.26 36.55
CA GLU A 110 -15.08 -8.68 36.88
C GLU A 110 -16.28 -9.54 36.49
N ASN A 111 -17.46 -8.93 36.31
CA ASN A 111 -18.70 -9.63 36.00
C ASN A 111 -19.01 -9.70 34.50
N ALA A 112 -18.18 -9.12 33.63
CA ALA A 112 -18.34 -9.24 32.18
C ALA A 112 -17.76 -10.57 31.68
N GLU A 113 -18.44 -11.22 30.74
CA GLU A 113 -18.00 -12.49 30.16
C GLU A 113 -16.69 -12.32 29.37
N GLU A 114 -16.59 -11.25 28.59
CA GLU A 114 -15.40 -10.85 27.80
C GLU A 114 -15.18 -9.33 27.85
N HIS A 115 -13.98 -8.88 27.47
CA HIS A 115 -13.60 -7.46 27.36
C HIS A 115 -13.80 -6.69 28.67
N ARG A 116 -13.24 -7.23 29.76
CA ARG A 116 -13.40 -6.72 31.12
C ARG A 116 -12.71 -5.40 31.36
N HIS A 117 -11.78 -4.99 30.50
CA HIS A 117 -11.08 -3.72 30.59
C HIS A 117 -11.80 -2.64 29.78
N TYR A 118 -12.34 -1.61 30.44
CA TYR A 118 -13.17 -0.62 29.74
C TYR A 118 -12.89 0.82 30.16
N ARG A 119 -13.30 1.74 29.30
CA ARG A 119 -13.45 3.18 29.58
C ARG A 119 -14.75 3.68 28.96
N ARG A 120 -15.41 4.64 29.60
CA ARG A 120 -16.59 5.30 29.04
C ARG A 120 -16.15 6.32 28.01
N VAL A 121 -16.88 6.38 26.92
CA VAL A 121 -16.65 7.31 25.81
C VAL A 121 -17.96 7.99 25.47
N ASN A 122 -17.93 9.31 25.38
CA ASN A 122 -19.04 10.06 24.82
C ASN A 122 -18.89 10.07 23.29
N TRP A 123 -19.59 9.16 22.61
CA TRP A 123 -19.59 9.09 21.16
C TRP A 123 -20.31 10.30 20.56
N GLN A 124 -19.59 11.11 19.80
CA GLN A 124 -20.10 12.34 19.20
C GLN A 124 -20.58 12.10 17.77
N LYS A 125 -19.89 11.22 17.03
CA LYS A 125 -20.25 10.82 15.67
C LYS A 125 -20.09 9.32 15.50
N THR A 126 -21.02 8.70 14.78
CA THR A 126 -20.96 7.28 14.43
C THR A 126 -21.52 7.07 13.03
N GLY A 127 -20.87 6.26 12.23
CA GLY A 127 -21.18 6.08 10.80
C GLY A 127 -19.99 5.42 10.13
N GLU A 128 -20.10 5.08 8.85
CA GLU A 128 -18.99 4.45 8.12
C GLU A 128 -18.41 5.42 7.10
N TRP A 129 -17.15 5.80 7.31
CA TRP A 129 -16.44 6.74 6.44
C TRP A 129 -15.11 6.16 5.99
N LYS A 130 -14.82 6.25 4.69
CA LYS A 130 -13.50 5.93 4.15
C LYS A 130 -12.60 7.15 4.24
N ILE A 131 -11.39 6.99 4.78
CA ILE A 131 -10.41 8.07 4.78
C ILE A 131 -9.84 8.25 3.37
N ILE A 132 -9.82 9.49 2.89
CA ILE A 132 -9.48 9.85 1.50
C ILE A 132 -7.98 9.66 1.23
N SER A 133 -7.14 9.78 2.26
CA SER A 133 -5.70 9.57 2.17
C SER A 133 -5.12 9.16 3.53
N GLY A 134 -3.93 8.56 3.53
CA GLY A 134 -3.33 8.09 4.77
C GLY A 134 -3.97 6.80 5.28
N ILE A 135 -3.39 6.28 6.37
CA ILE A 135 -3.45 4.87 6.66
C ILE A 135 -3.55 4.53 8.16
N PHE A 136 -4.59 3.80 8.60
CA PHE A 136 -4.73 3.43 10.01
C PHE A 136 -3.92 2.22 10.41
N THR A 137 -3.36 2.24 11.62
CA THR A 137 -2.63 1.13 12.19
C THR A 137 -3.53 0.03 12.84
N ILE A 138 -3.65 -1.22 12.32
CA ILE A 138 -4.03 -2.56 12.83
C ILE A 138 -3.81 -2.77 14.33
N LYS A 139 -2.89 -2.07 14.99
CA LYS A 139 -2.79 -2.06 16.45
C LYS A 139 -4.14 -1.68 17.08
N SER A 140 -4.53 -2.40 18.13
CA SER A 140 -5.84 -2.26 18.77
C SER A 140 -6.06 -0.87 19.38
N LEU A 141 -5.00 -0.26 19.91
CA LEU A 141 -4.97 1.13 20.37
C LEU A 141 -3.68 1.79 19.86
N THR A 142 -3.75 3.00 19.31
CA THR A 142 -2.56 3.75 18.89
C THR A 142 -2.72 5.24 19.11
N LYS A 143 -1.73 5.85 19.78
CA LYS A 143 -1.60 7.30 19.93
C LYS A 143 -1.09 7.92 18.63
N ILE A 144 -1.82 8.87 18.06
CA ILE A 144 -1.50 9.49 16.76
C ILE A 144 -1.26 10.99 16.82
N THR A 145 -1.28 11.61 18.01
CA THR A 145 -1.15 13.08 18.16
C THR A 145 0.07 13.69 17.46
N ALA A 146 1.19 12.96 17.37
CA ALA A 146 2.40 13.43 16.68
C ALA A 146 2.24 13.50 15.15
N ALA A 147 1.33 12.70 14.58
CA ALA A 147 1.03 12.65 13.15
C ALA A 147 0.02 13.74 12.76
N LYS A 148 0.41 15.01 12.89
CA LYS A 148 -0.47 16.18 12.70
C LYS A 148 -1.20 16.19 11.34
N SER A 149 -0.53 15.76 10.27
CA SER A 149 -1.13 15.64 8.94
C SER A 149 -2.24 14.59 8.91
N PHE A 150 -2.06 13.47 9.62
CA PHE A 150 -3.06 12.41 9.71
C PHE A 150 -4.24 12.81 10.60
N CYS A 151 -4.01 13.45 11.74
CA CYS A 151 -5.09 14.01 12.56
C CYS A 151 -5.95 14.99 11.76
N LYS A 152 -5.33 15.85 10.94
CA LYS A 152 -6.05 16.78 10.06
C LYS A 152 -6.91 16.04 9.04
N ILE A 153 -6.45 14.93 8.48
CA ILE A 153 -7.25 14.10 7.56
C ILE A 153 -8.50 13.55 8.29
N LEU A 154 -8.36 13.08 9.53
CA LEU A 154 -9.50 12.58 10.31
C LEU A 154 -10.52 13.69 10.60
N GLU A 155 -10.05 14.86 11.01
CA GLU A 155 -10.92 16.04 11.21
C GLU A 155 -11.64 16.45 9.93
N ASP A 156 -10.92 16.52 8.80
CA ASP A 156 -11.50 16.93 7.52
C ASP A 156 -12.50 15.88 6.99
N THR A 157 -12.22 14.59 7.19
CA THR A 157 -13.19 13.50 6.92
C THR A 157 -14.47 13.67 7.75
N MET A 158 -14.34 14.03 9.03
CA MET A 158 -15.48 14.28 9.91
C MET A 158 -16.26 15.57 9.56
N LYS A 159 -15.62 16.59 8.98
CA LYS A 159 -16.27 17.83 8.51
C LYS A 159 -17.01 17.64 7.19
N VAL A 160 -16.49 16.80 6.29
CA VAL A 160 -17.19 16.44 5.05
C VAL A 160 -18.45 15.65 5.36
N ALA A 161 -18.39 14.74 6.33
CA ALA A 161 -19.56 14.01 6.84
C ALA A 161 -20.65 14.96 7.37
N GLU A 162 -20.30 16.03 8.09
CA GLU A 162 -21.27 17.03 8.57
C GLU A 162 -22.01 17.79 7.45
N LYS A 163 -21.37 18.00 6.29
CA LYS A 163 -22.01 18.68 5.16
C LYS A 163 -22.99 17.77 4.42
N ALA A 164 -22.68 16.48 4.31
CA ALA A 164 -23.58 15.49 3.74
C ALA A 164 -24.85 15.30 4.60
N ASP A 165 -24.73 15.39 5.93
CA ASP A 165 -25.87 15.35 6.86
C ASP A 165 -26.73 16.64 6.81
N GLN A 166 -26.18 17.78 6.35
CA GLN A 166 -26.93 19.04 6.21
C GLN A 166 -27.61 19.21 4.84
N GLU A 167 -27.04 18.66 3.76
CA GLU A 167 -27.68 18.66 2.43
C GLU A 167 -28.83 17.63 2.32
N THR A 168 -28.84 16.61 3.19
CA THR A 168 -29.90 15.60 3.26
C THR A 168 -31.19 16.11 3.93
N ASP A 169 -31.14 17.17 4.75
CA ASP A 169 -32.32 17.79 5.36
C ASP A 169 -33.17 18.62 4.37
N LEU A 170 -32.65 18.95 3.18
CA LEU A 170 -33.35 19.75 2.16
C LEU A 170 -34.09 18.92 1.09
N LEU A 171 -33.96 17.59 1.10
CA LEU A 171 -34.50 16.71 0.06
C LEU A 171 -35.57 15.71 0.54
N ASN A 172 -36.10 15.85 1.76
CA ASN A 172 -37.23 15.04 2.23
C ASN A 172 -38.59 15.65 1.87
N LEU A 173 -39.01 15.50 0.60
CA LEU A 173 -40.42 15.51 0.20
C LEU A 173 -40.61 14.51 -0.96
N SER A 174 -41.52 13.54 -0.74
CA SER A 174 -42.00 12.43 -1.59
C SER A 174 -40.99 11.30 -1.83
N GLU A 175 -41.08 10.15 -1.15
CA GLU A 175 -42.09 9.07 -1.07
C GLU A 175 -41.64 7.83 -1.86
N ASP A 176 -41.31 6.80 -1.07
CA ASP A 176 -41.44 5.36 -1.29
C ASP A 176 -40.84 4.70 -2.54
N ILE A 177 -39.77 3.92 -2.34
CA ILE A 177 -39.80 2.43 -2.24
C ILE A 177 -38.37 1.93 -1.90
N THR A 178 -38.28 1.09 -0.86
CA THR A 178 -37.10 0.29 -0.46
C THR A 178 -37.23 -1.15 -0.98
N PRO A 179 -36.27 -2.07 -0.80
CA PRO A 179 -34.80 -1.96 -0.61
C PRO A 179 -34.08 -2.76 -1.74
N THR A 180 -32.76 -2.82 -1.89
CA THR A 180 -31.87 -3.70 -1.10
C THR A 180 -30.49 -3.70 -1.78
N SER A 181 -29.42 -3.55 -0.96
CA SER A 181 -28.04 -4.08 -1.10
C SER A 181 -27.28 -3.90 -2.44
N ALA A 182 -26.01 -3.56 -2.50
CA ALA A 182 -24.94 -3.45 -1.53
C ALA A 182 -23.73 -2.80 -2.25
N GLU A 183 -22.91 -2.10 -1.46
CA GLU A 183 -21.44 -2.06 -1.54
C GLU A 183 -20.82 -1.46 -2.84
N GLU A 184 -19.77 -0.64 -2.80
CA GLU A 184 -18.48 -1.07 -2.34
C GLU A 184 -17.48 0.03 -1.98
N HIS A 185 -16.53 -0.40 -1.14
CA HIS A 185 -15.08 -0.25 -1.25
C HIS A 185 -14.52 0.86 -2.17
N SER A 186 -13.67 1.74 -1.64
CA SER A 186 -12.27 1.54 -1.95
C SER A 186 -11.32 1.51 -0.75
N ALA A 187 -10.42 0.56 -0.87
CA ALA A 187 -9.35 0.22 0.03
C ALA A 187 -8.20 1.22 -0.04
N LEU A 188 -7.39 1.16 1.01
CA LEU A 188 -5.94 0.98 1.04
C LEU A 188 -5.20 1.70 2.18
N GLU A 189 -4.75 0.82 3.07
CA GLU A 189 -3.57 0.96 3.90
C GLU A 189 -3.87 1.71 5.20
N GLY A 190 -3.35 1.28 6.34
CA GLY A 190 -2.06 0.63 6.46
C GLY A 190 -1.49 0.65 7.86
N THR A 191 -0.90 -0.49 8.15
CA THR A 191 -0.28 -0.84 9.42
C THR A 191 0.65 -1.98 9.16
N GLU A 192 1.72 -2.00 9.95
CA GLU A 192 2.42 -3.18 10.39
C GLU A 192 1.44 -4.34 10.67
N ALA A 193 1.27 -5.15 9.63
CA ALA A 193 0.53 -6.39 9.63
C ALA A 193 1.43 -7.50 10.21
N PRO A 194 0.85 -8.54 10.84
CA PRO A 194 1.59 -9.72 11.23
C PRO A 194 2.28 -10.31 9.98
N VAL A 195 3.49 -10.83 10.17
CA VAL A 195 4.33 -11.44 9.15
C VAL A 195 3.52 -12.54 8.43
N ARG A 196 2.90 -12.19 7.29
CA ARG A 196 2.21 -13.14 6.43
C ARG A 196 3.27 -13.84 5.60
N ILE A 197 3.43 -15.15 5.81
CA ILE A 197 4.26 -16.01 4.97
C ILE A 197 3.82 -15.79 3.52
N CYS A 198 4.74 -15.35 2.67
CA CYS A 198 4.49 -15.13 1.26
C CYS A 198 5.20 -16.21 0.47
N THR A 199 4.45 -17.16 -0.06
CA THR A 199 5.01 -18.26 -0.83
C THR A 199 5.02 -17.96 -2.32
N GLN A 200 5.80 -18.73 -3.07
CA GLN A 200 5.72 -18.75 -4.54
C GLN A 200 4.29 -18.96 -5.05
N LYS A 201 3.47 -19.74 -4.34
CA LYS A 201 2.07 -19.97 -4.70
C LYS A 201 1.22 -18.69 -4.58
N ASP A 202 1.50 -17.86 -3.58
CA ASP A 202 0.80 -16.60 -3.39
C ASP A 202 1.13 -15.61 -4.51
N PHE A 203 2.40 -15.57 -4.95
CA PHE A 203 2.81 -14.80 -6.13
C PHE A 203 2.07 -15.24 -7.39
N LEU A 204 2.03 -16.54 -7.67
CA LEU A 204 1.36 -17.09 -8.86
C LEU A 204 -0.16 -16.94 -8.82
N ARG A 205 -0.76 -16.89 -7.62
CA ARG A 205 -2.20 -16.64 -7.47
C ARG A 205 -2.55 -15.17 -7.72
N LYS A 206 -1.67 -14.26 -7.30
CA LYS A 206 -1.92 -12.81 -7.37
C LYS A 206 -1.49 -12.19 -8.69
N THR A 207 -0.51 -12.79 -9.37
CA THR A 207 0.00 -12.30 -10.64
C THR A 207 -0.46 -13.20 -11.78
N PHE A 208 -0.66 -12.64 -12.97
CA PHE A 208 -0.98 -13.43 -14.16
C PHE A 208 0.27 -14.05 -14.82
N LEU A 209 1.34 -14.24 -14.03
CA LEU A 209 2.59 -14.86 -14.44
C LEU A 209 2.59 -16.36 -14.12
N ASN A 210 3.31 -17.14 -14.92
CA ASN A 210 3.41 -18.57 -14.71
C ASN A 210 4.64 -18.94 -13.84
N LEU A 211 4.77 -20.22 -13.51
CA LEU A 211 5.88 -20.72 -12.69
C LEU A 211 7.25 -20.45 -13.32
N GLU A 212 7.35 -20.56 -14.64
CA GLU A 212 8.59 -20.32 -15.38
C GLU A 212 9.00 -18.84 -15.31
N ASP A 213 8.05 -17.92 -15.50
CA ASP A 213 8.23 -16.48 -15.35
C ASP A 213 8.79 -16.15 -13.96
N HIS A 214 8.17 -16.68 -12.89
CA HIS A 214 8.65 -16.51 -11.51
C HIS A 214 10.08 -17.03 -11.32
N GLN A 215 10.37 -18.26 -11.79
CA GLN A 215 11.70 -18.84 -11.68
C GLN A 215 12.77 -18.03 -12.42
N VAL A 216 12.44 -17.52 -13.61
CA VAL A 216 13.34 -16.65 -14.40
C VAL A 216 13.57 -15.33 -13.66
N LEU A 217 12.51 -14.67 -13.20
CA LEU A 217 12.59 -13.41 -12.45
C LEU A 217 13.47 -13.55 -11.20
N THR A 218 13.18 -14.56 -10.37
CA THR A 218 13.96 -14.86 -9.15
C THR A 218 15.42 -15.16 -9.49
N ARG A 219 15.68 -16.02 -10.49
CA ARG A 219 17.04 -16.37 -10.91
C ARG A 219 17.83 -15.16 -11.42
N LEU A 220 17.21 -14.29 -12.20
CA LEU A 220 17.84 -13.07 -12.71
C LEU A 220 18.17 -12.11 -11.56
N LEU A 221 17.18 -11.84 -10.70
CA LEU A 221 17.32 -10.89 -9.60
C LEU A 221 18.31 -11.38 -8.53
N LEU A 222 18.29 -12.65 -8.15
CA LEU A 222 19.25 -13.22 -7.19
C LEU A 222 20.68 -13.23 -7.74
N LYS A 223 20.85 -13.47 -9.05
CA LYS A 223 22.17 -13.51 -9.69
C LYS A 223 22.77 -12.12 -9.92
N LYS A 224 21.96 -11.16 -10.37
CA LYS A 224 22.43 -9.82 -10.78
C LYS A 224 22.16 -8.73 -9.74
N LYS A 225 21.35 -9.00 -8.72
CA LYS A 225 20.90 -8.04 -7.68
C LYS A 225 20.18 -6.81 -8.22
N THR A 226 19.85 -6.84 -9.51
CA THR A 226 19.25 -5.77 -10.30
C THR A 226 18.35 -6.45 -11.33
N LEU A 227 17.24 -5.80 -11.68
CA LEU A 227 16.30 -6.26 -12.70
C LEU A 227 15.51 -5.07 -13.20
N ILE A 228 15.24 -5.01 -14.50
CA ILE A 228 14.25 -4.09 -15.06
C ILE A 228 13.05 -4.91 -15.55
N LEU A 229 11.87 -4.58 -15.03
CA LEU A 229 10.60 -5.02 -15.54
C LEU A 229 10.12 -4.00 -16.57
N GLN A 230 10.05 -4.43 -17.83
CA GLN A 230 9.57 -3.58 -18.91
C GLN A 230 8.27 -4.12 -19.48
N GLY A 231 7.42 -3.24 -19.99
CA GLY A 231 6.23 -3.65 -20.73
C GLY A 231 5.26 -2.49 -20.94
N PRO A 232 4.17 -2.72 -21.69
CA PRO A 232 3.17 -1.69 -21.92
C PRO A 232 2.51 -1.19 -20.62
N PRO A 233 1.87 -0.02 -20.62
CA PRO A 233 1.12 0.46 -19.46
C PRO A 233 -0.02 -0.52 -19.11
N GLY A 234 -0.33 -0.63 -17.82
CA GLY A 234 -1.45 -1.46 -17.35
C GLY A 234 -1.20 -2.98 -17.33
N VAL A 235 0.03 -3.45 -17.52
CA VAL A 235 0.37 -4.89 -17.35
C VAL A 235 0.71 -5.29 -15.90
N GLY A 236 0.50 -4.39 -14.95
CA GLY A 236 0.69 -4.69 -13.52
C GLY A 236 2.13 -4.64 -13.01
N LYS A 237 3.07 -3.93 -13.66
CA LYS A 237 4.48 -3.87 -13.23
C LYS A 237 4.67 -3.43 -11.77
N SER A 238 4.02 -2.33 -11.37
CA SER A 238 4.06 -1.78 -10.00
C SER A 238 3.37 -2.69 -8.98
N PHE A 239 2.49 -3.58 -9.43
CA PHE A 239 1.91 -4.64 -8.60
C PHE A 239 2.85 -5.85 -8.49
N ILE A 240 3.44 -6.31 -9.60
CA ILE A 240 4.30 -7.50 -9.67
C ILE A 240 5.61 -7.32 -8.89
N ALA A 241 6.21 -6.12 -8.89
CA ALA A 241 7.52 -5.91 -8.28
C ALA A 241 7.54 -6.11 -6.74
N PRO A 242 6.64 -5.52 -5.94
CA PRO A 242 6.53 -5.83 -4.52
C PRO A 242 6.20 -7.30 -4.27
N GLU A 243 5.30 -7.89 -5.07
CA GLU A 243 4.94 -9.30 -4.95
C GLU A 243 6.15 -10.22 -5.17
N LEU A 244 7.00 -9.91 -6.15
CA LEU A 244 8.24 -10.64 -6.41
C LEU A 244 9.17 -10.52 -5.20
N ALA A 245 9.33 -9.32 -4.65
CA ALA A 245 10.15 -9.08 -3.46
C ALA A 245 9.67 -9.93 -2.27
N TYR A 246 8.38 -9.88 -1.94
CA TYR A 246 7.80 -10.68 -0.85
C TYR A 246 7.94 -12.18 -1.08
N SER A 247 7.78 -12.64 -2.32
CA SER A 247 7.97 -14.06 -2.65
C SER A 247 9.40 -14.56 -2.42
N ILE A 248 10.40 -13.69 -2.61
CA ILE A 248 11.82 -13.99 -2.37
C ILE A 248 12.16 -13.89 -0.89
N MET A 249 11.57 -12.91 -0.19
CA MET A 249 11.70 -12.78 1.27
C MET A 249 11.09 -13.97 2.02
N GLY A 250 10.06 -14.61 1.45
CA GLY A 250 9.26 -15.61 2.13
C GLY A 250 8.20 -15.02 3.06
N GLU A 251 8.13 -13.69 3.17
CA GLU A 251 7.21 -12.96 4.02
C GLU A 251 6.87 -11.59 3.45
N ARG A 252 5.71 -11.06 3.81
CA ARG A 252 5.34 -9.69 3.50
C ARG A 252 5.84 -8.75 4.58
N ASP A 253 6.97 -8.11 4.31
CA ASP A 253 7.51 -7.04 5.13
C ASP A 253 7.70 -5.76 4.30
N PRO A 254 6.71 -4.85 4.30
CA PRO A 254 6.81 -3.58 3.59
C PRO A 254 7.99 -2.73 4.05
N GLN A 255 8.50 -2.92 5.27
CA GLN A 255 9.61 -2.09 5.76
C GLN A 255 10.96 -2.47 5.15
N ARG A 256 11.05 -3.63 4.49
CA ARG A 256 12.22 -4.07 3.70
C ARG A 256 12.05 -3.81 2.20
N VAL A 257 10.98 -3.11 1.81
CA VAL A 257 10.74 -2.64 0.45
C VAL A 257 10.72 -1.12 0.45
N LEU A 258 11.68 -0.50 -0.24
CA LEU A 258 11.66 0.95 -0.52
C LEU A 258 11.11 1.15 -1.93
N HIS A 259 9.91 1.70 -2.05
CA HIS A 259 9.32 2.09 -3.32
C HIS A 259 9.54 3.57 -3.58
N VAL A 260 10.25 3.91 -4.66
CA VAL A 260 10.54 5.28 -5.07
C VAL A 260 9.93 5.53 -6.43
N GLN A 261 8.97 6.46 -6.48
CA GLN A 261 8.42 6.95 -7.74
C GLN A 261 9.26 8.11 -8.26
N LEU A 262 9.81 7.95 -9.46
CA LEU A 262 10.66 8.95 -10.10
C LEU A 262 9.81 9.96 -10.88
N TYR A 263 10.31 11.18 -11.01
CA TYR A 263 9.67 12.26 -11.77
C TYR A 263 10.74 13.16 -12.42
N PRO A 264 10.35 14.06 -13.36
CA PRO A 264 11.30 14.91 -14.05
C PRO A 264 12.12 15.79 -13.10
N GLY A 265 13.45 15.71 -13.21
CA GLY A 265 14.38 16.42 -12.32
C GLY A 265 14.66 15.72 -10.99
N TYR A 266 14.23 14.47 -10.80
CA TYR A 266 14.72 13.64 -9.70
C TYR A 266 16.20 13.30 -9.89
N ASP A 267 17.04 13.60 -8.90
CA ASP A 267 18.50 13.55 -8.99
C ASP A 267 19.13 12.72 -7.87
N PHE A 268 20.46 12.56 -7.97
CA PHE A 268 21.26 11.82 -7.01
C PHE A 268 21.20 12.42 -5.60
N ASP A 269 21.23 13.75 -5.49
CA ASP A 269 21.17 14.45 -4.20
C ASP A 269 19.85 14.11 -3.49
N ARG A 270 18.70 14.25 -4.16
CA ARG A 270 17.43 13.89 -3.54
C ARG A 270 17.34 12.41 -3.16
N PHE A 271 17.97 11.54 -3.94
CA PHE A 271 17.95 10.10 -3.72
C PHE A 271 18.86 9.64 -2.56
N VAL A 272 20.05 10.23 -2.44
CA VAL A 272 21.10 9.79 -1.52
C VAL A 272 21.35 10.80 -0.40
N PHE A 273 21.49 12.09 -0.69
CA PHE A 273 21.66 13.14 0.33
C PHE A 273 21.33 14.54 -0.21
N ASN A 274 20.56 15.33 0.54
CA ASN A 274 20.33 16.74 0.16
C ASN A 274 21.31 17.66 0.91
N LEU A 275 21.99 18.51 0.14
CA LEU A 275 22.86 19.55 0.68
C LEU A 275 22.07 20.87 0.81
N HIS A 276 21.63 21.20 2.02
CA HIS A 276 21.01 22.49 2.28
C HIS A 276 22.09 23.53 2.55
N ARG A 277 22.21 24.51 1.64
CA ARG A 277 23.10 25.66 1.80
C ARG A 277 22.31 26.88 2.27
N GLU A 278 22.05 26.97 3.57
CA GLU A 278 21.55 28.21 4.19
C GLU A 278 22.71 28.92 4.88
N SER A 279 23.24 30.00 4.30
CA SER A 279 24.34 30.76 4.90
C SER A 279 24.03 31.15 6.36
N PRO A 280 24.88 30.81 7.36
CA PRO A 280 26.25 30.29 7.29
C PRO A 280 26.39 28.78 7.54
N GLN A 281 25.31 28.00 7.59
CA GLN A 281 25.32 26.56 7.92
C GLN A 281 24.97 25.69 6.71
N ILE A 282 25.90 24.82 6.34
CA ILE A 282 25.64 23.72 5.42
C ILE A 282 25.05 22.58 6.26
N SER A 283 23.78 22.23 6.05
CA SER A 283 23.19 21.03 6.65
C SER A 283 23.04 19.94 5.60
N LEU A 284 23.37 18.71 6.00
CA LEU A 284 23.27 17.52 5.15
C LEU A 284 22.12 16.66 5.67
N THR A 285 21.15 16.35 4.82
CA THR A 285 20.04 15.45 5.16
C THR A 285 20.15 14.15 4.36
N GLU A 286 19.99 13.01 5.04
CA GLU A 286 20.03 11.70 4.40
C GLU A 286 18.84 11.53 3.45
N GLY A 287 19.11 11.06 2.23
CA GLY A 287 18.08 10.68 1.27
C GLY A 287 17.45 9.32 1.59
N PRO A 288 16.35 8.97 0.91
CA PRO A 288 15.64 7.72 1.12
C PRO A 288 16.52 6.50 0.85
N PHE A 289 17.37 6.53 -0.18
CA PHE A 289 18.22 5.39 -0.49
C PHE A 289 19.36 5.21 0.49
N TYR A 290 19.94 6.31 0.97
CA TYR A 290 21.03 6.26 1.96
C TYR A 290 20.55 5.66 3.28
N SER A 291 19.42 6.16 3.80
CA SER A 291 18.81 5.62 5.03
C SER A 291 18.39 4.15 4.87
N PHE A 292 17.92 3.76 3.69
CA PHE A 292 17.60 2.37 3.36
C PHE A 292 18.83 1.45 3.32
N CYS A 293 19.95 1.91 2.74
CA CYS A 293 21.22 1.20 2.79
C CYS A 293 21.68 0.94 4.23
N ARG A 294 21.63 1.96 5.09
CA ARG A 294 21.98 1.80 6.52
C ARG A 294 21.08 0.81 7.25
N LYS A 295 19.78 0.79 6.94
CA LYS A 295 18.85 -0.19 7.50
C LYS A 295 19.22 -1.61 7.06
N ALA A 296 19.55 -1.80 5.79
CA ALA A 296 19.96 -3.10 5.27
C ALA A 296 21.30 -3.59 5.86
N GLU A 297 22.24 -2.69 6.15
CA GLU A 297 23.50 -3.02 6.84
C GLU A 297 23.29 -3.57 8.26
N GLN A 298 22.26 -3.11 8.96
CA GLN A 298 21.92 -3.56 10.31
C GLN A 298 21.26 -4.94 10.33
N SER A 299 20.88 -5.49 9.18
CA SER A 299 20.22 -6.79 9.05
C SER A 299 20.77 -7.56 7.84
N PRO A 300 22.05 -7.98 7.88
CA PRO A 300 22.76 -8.54 6.72
C PRO A 300 22.15 -9.85 6.21
N ASP A 301 21.48 -10.62 7.07
CA ASP A 301 20.83 -11.88 6.71
C ASP A 301 19.45 -11.70 6.07
N SER A 302 18.88 -10.49 6.15
CA SER A 302 17.56 -10.17 5.61
C SER A 302 17.69 -9.52 4.23
N ALA A 303 16.88 -9.96 3.27
CA ALA A 303 16.83 -9.34 1.94
C ALA A 303 16.04 -8.00 1.97
N PHE A 304 16.54 -7.00 1.26
CA PHE A 304 15.94 -5.67 1.09
C PHE A 304 15.77 -5.35 -0.40
N PHE A 305 14.67 -4.70 -0.76
CA PHE A 305 14.33 -4.44 -2.16
C PHE A 305 14.07 -2.94 -2.37
N LEU A 306 14.82 -2.35 -3.28
CA LEU A 306 14.55 -1.02 -3.81
C LEU A 306 13.77 -1.19 -5.11
N ILE A 307 12.60 -0.57 -5.19
CA ILE A 307 11.79 -0.52 -6.40
C ILE A 307 11.81 0.92 -6.92
N LEU A 308 12.28 1.11 -8.16
CA LEU A 308 12.33 2.38 -8.87
C LEU A 308 11.22 2.41 -9.92
N ASP A 309 10.14 3.13 -9.64
CA ASP A 309 9.01 3.27 -10.57
C ASP A 309 9.17 4.51 -11.46
N GLU A 310 8.48 4.47 -12.60
CA GLU A 310 8.46 5.54 -13.59
C GLU A 310 9.85 5.95 -14.10
N LEU A 311 10.71 4.95 -14.37
CA LEU A 311 12.07 5.14 -14.89
C LEU A 311 12.13 6.01 -16.15
N ASN A 312 11.06 6.07 -16.94
CA ASN A 312 10.98 6.87 -18.16
C ASN A 312 10.91 8.38 -17.91
N HIS A 313 10.52 8.80 -16.72
CA HIS A 313 10.30 10.20 -16.38
C HIS A 313 11.51 10.85 -15.71
N CYS A 314 12.62 10.12 -15.54
CA CYS A 314 13.83 10.58 -14.89
C CYS A 314 15.05 10.35 -15.79
N ASP A 315 16.02 11.25 -15.73
CA ASP A 315 17.32 11.03 -16.35
C ASP A 315 18.12 10.01 -15.53
N LEU A 316 18.03 8.75 -15.96
CA LEU A 316 18.69 7.64 -15.29
C LEU A 316 20.21 7.75 -15.32
N ASN A 317 20.78 8.45 -16.31
CA ASN A 317 22.22 8.66 -16.36
C ASN A 317 22.62 9.56 -15.19
N LEU A 318 21.95 10.71 -15.03
CA LEU A 318 22.20 11.64 -13.93
C LEU A 318 21.93 11.01 -12.54
N LEU A 319 20.89 10.19 -12.42
CA LEU A 319 20.55 9.54 -11.15
C LEU A 319 21.56 8.45 -10.78
N LEU A 320 21.98 7.62 -11.73
CA LEU A 320 22.72 6.39 -11.47
C LEU A 320 24.22 6.49 -11.74
N GLU A 321 24.73 7.52 -12.43
CA GLU A 321 26.16 7.66 -12.75
C GLU A 321 27.08 7.48 -11.53
N ASN A 322 26.70 8.11 -10.41
CA ASN A 322 27.44 8.09 -9.15
C ASN A 322 27.22 6.79 -8.35
N LEU A 323 26.22 6.00 -8.74
CA LEU A 323 25.89 4.70 -8.14
C LEU A 323 26.37 3.53 -8.99
N LEU A 324 26.77 3.75 -10.25
CA LEU A 324 27.18 2.71 -11.20
C LEU A 324 28.17 1.70 -10.60
N PRO A 325 29.29 2.12 -9.96
CA PRO A 325 30.24 1.17 -9.37
C PRO A 325 29.59 0.35 -8.25
N LEU A 326 28.76 0.98 -7.42
CA LEU A 326 28.14 0.32 -6.27
C LEU A 326 26.97 -0.59 -6.65
N LEU A 327 26.30 -0.31 -7.77
CA LEU A 327 25.16 -1.07 -8.28
C LEU A 327 25.55 -2.41 -8.89
N HIS A 328 26.80 -2.53 -9.36
CA HIS A 328 27.30 -3.77 -9.90
C HIS A 328 27.40 -4.84 -8.79
N TRP A 329 26.77 -6.01 -9.02
CA TRP A 329 26.65 -7.06 -8.00
C TRP A 329 27.98 -7.58 -7.43
N LYS A 330 29.10 -7.46 -8.16
CA LYS A 330 30.44 -7.84 -7.67
C LYS A 330 31.11 -6.80 -6.78
N GLN A 331 30.62 -5.56 -6.79
CA GLN A 331 31.21 -4.40 -6.09
C GLN A 331 30.35 -3.98 -4.86
N ARG A 332 29.31 -4.76 -4.55
CA ARG A 332 28.48 -4.57 -3.34
C ARG A 332 29.36 -4.67 -2.09
N GLY A 333 29.18 -3.76 -1.14
CA GLY A 333 29.99 -3.69 0.09
C GLY A 333 31.23 -2.80 0.00
N GLU A 334 31.58 -2.27 -1.17
CA GLU A 334 32.62 -1.24 -1.29
C GLU A 334 32.12 0.11 -0.79
N VAL A 335 33.00 0.84 -0.09
CA VAL A 335 32.70 2.19 0.42
C VAL A 335 33.15 3.21 -0.61
N VAL A 336 32.21 4.02 -1.12
CA VAL A 336 32.50 5.18 -1.96
C VAL A 336 32.27 6.46 -1.17
N GLN A 337 33.18 7.40 -1.35
CA GLN A 337 33.15 8.68 -0.65
C GLN A 337 32.67 9.80 -1.58
N PHE A 338 31.70 10.59 -1.12
CA PHE A 338 31.20 11.78 -1.79
C PHE A 338 31.50 13.04 -0.96
N GLU A 339 31.40 14.22 -1.58
CA GLU A 339 31.56 15.53 -0.91
C GLU A 339 32.86 15.63 -0.09
N ASN A 340 34.01 15.33 -0.73
CA ASN A 340 35.34 15.33 -0.08
C ASN A 340 35.42 14.45 1.18
N GLY A 341 34.71 13.32 1.21
CA GLY A 341 34.76 12.36 2.31
C GLY A 341 33.77 12.62 3.44
N LYS A 342 32.94 13.65 3.34
CA LYS A 342 31.86 13.92 4.31
C LYS A 342 30.78 12.84 4.29
N ILE A 343 30.63 12.17 3.16
CA ILE A 343 29.58 11.19 2.92
C ILE A 343 30.24 9.88 2.51
N ARG A 344 29.85 8.79 3.17
CA ARG A 344 30.32 7.44 2.87
C ARG A 344 29.12 6.59 2.54
N LEU A 345 29.00 6.17 1.29
CA LEU A 345 27.92 5.29 0.85
C LEU A 345 28.50 3.91 0.55
N THR A 346 27.80 2.91 1.05
CA THR A 346 27.99 1.51 0.71
C THR A 346 26.63 0.99 0.26
N ILE A 347 26.57 0.18 -0.80
CA ILE A 347 25.36 -0.58 -1.09
C ILE A 347 25.55 -2.04 -0.64
N PRO A 348 24.83 -2.47 0.41
CA PRO A 348 24.94 -3.82 0.95
C PRO A 348 24.62 -4.93 -0.05
N GLY A 349 25.21 -6.10 0.19
CA GLY A 349 25.02 -7.28 -0.65
C GLY A 349 23.59 -7.83 -0.62
N ASN A 350 22.82 -7.53 0.41
CA ASN A 350 21.43 -7.95 0.62
C ASN A 350 20.39 -6.98 0.03
N ILE A 351 20.83 -5.93 -0.70
CA ILE A 351 19.94 -5.05 -1.47
C ILE A 351 19.77 -5.54 -2.91
N TYR A 352 18.51 -5.68 -3.31
CA TYR A 352 18.06 -6.00 -4.65
C TYR A 352 17.35 -4.78 -5.26
N VAL A 353 17.61 -4.46 -6.52
CA VAL A 353 17.01 -3.30 -7.20
C VAL A 353 16.09 -3.77 -8.32
N ILE A 354 14.84 -3.32 -8.34
CA ILE A 354 13.87 -3.58 -9.40
C ILE A 354 13.47 -2.25 -10.02
N GLY A 355 13.74 -2.06 -11.30
CA GLY A 355 13.30 -0.89 -12.07
C GLY A 355 12.05 -1.18 -12.88
N LEU A 356 11.12 -0.24 -12.95
CA LEU A 356 9.86 -0.39 -13.70
C LEU A 356 9.85 0.57 -14.89
N LEU A 357 9.61 0.01 -16.07
CA LEU A 357 9.81 0.70 -17.33
C LEU A 357 8.59 0.52 -18.26
N ASN A 358 7.92 1.60 -18.61
CA ASN A 358 6.87 1.59 -19.63
C ASN A 358 7.50 1.59 -21.02
N THR A 359 7.08 0.71 -21.93
CA THR A 359 7.68 0.59 -23.28
C THR A 359 7.14 1.58 -24.31
N VAL A 360 6.14 2.38 -23.96
CA VAL A 360 5.51 3.38 -24.84
C VAL A 360 6.40 4.62 -25.04
N SER A 361 7.32 4.88 -24.11
CA SER A 361 8.22 6.04 -24.18
C SER A 361 9.28 5.85 -25.28
N ARG A 362 9.28 6.74 -26.27
CA ARG A 362 10.25 6.70 -27.38
C ARG A 362 11.70 7.00 -26.94
N ASP A 363 11.90 7.53 -25.72
CA ASP A 363 13.20 7.94 -25.17
C ASP A 363 14.00 6.81 -24.51
N LEU A 364 13.52 5.56 -24.59
CA LEU A 364 14.16 4.36 -24.04
C LEU A 364 15.58 4.07 -24.55
N PHE A 365 16.00 4.71 -25.63
CA PHE A 365 17.33 4.59 -26.20
C PHE A 365 18.39 5.47 -25.50
N GLY A 366 18.00 6.27 -24.49
CA GLY A 366 18.90 7.17 -23.75
C GLY A 366 19.70 6.54 -22.61
N LEU A 367 19.46 5.27 -22.26
CA LEU A 367 20.23 4.56 -21.24
C LEU A 367 21.65 4.29 -21.74
N GLU A 368 22.66 4.82 -21.05
CA GLU A 368 24.05 4.49 -21.37
C GLU A 368 24.29 2.97 -21.29
N GLN A 369 25.16 2.47 -22.18
CA GLN A 369 25.51 1.05 -22.23
C GLN A 369 26.11 0.54 -20.90
N SER A 370 26.80 1.43 -20.17
CA SER A 370 27.33 1.20 -18.82
C SER A 370 26.23 0.79 -17.84
N ILE A 371 25.13 1.55 -17.79
CA ILE A 371 23.96 1.28 -16.94
C ILE A 371 23.21 0.06 -17.47
N ARG A 372 23.01 -0.05 -18.79
CA ARG A 372 22.29 -1.18 -19.40
C ARG A 372 22.90 -2.53 -19.04
N CYS A 373 24.21 -2.63 -18.92
CA CYS A 373 24.91 -3.87 -18.56
C CYS A 373 24.70 -4.29 -17.09
N LEU A 374 24.23 -3.37 -16.24
CA LEU A 374 23.88 -3.67 -14.86
C LEU A 374 22.56 -4.43 -14.75
N PHE A 375 21.61 -4.18 -15.65
CA PHE A 375 20.25 -4.68 -15.52
C PHE A 375 19.94 -5.79 -16.55
N PRO A 376 19.56 -7.00 -16.13
CA PRO A 376 18.77 -7.87 -16.98
C PRO A 376 17.38 -7.25 -17.18
N PHE A 377 16.83 -7.38 -18.38
CA PHE A 377 15.49 -6.90 -18.74
C PHE A 377 14.55 -8.09 -18.84
N PHE A 378 13.38 -8.00 -18.20
CA PHE A 378 12.30 -8.96 -18.31
C PHE A 378 11.04 -8.25 -18.82
N SER A 379 10.48 -8.74 -19.93
CA SER A 379 9.27 -8.17 -20.52
C SER A 379 8.02 -8.79 -19.90
N ILE A 380 7.12 -7.95 -19.41
CA ILE A 380 5.79 -8.33 -18.94
C ILE A 380 4.79 -8.00 -20.05
N GLU A 381 4.09 -9.02 -20.51
CA GLU A 381 3.09 -8.92 -21.57
C GLU A 381 1.66 -8.77 -20.98
N PRO A 382 0.71 -8.22 -21.75
CA PRO A 382 -0.71 -8.32 -21.39
C PRO A 382 -1.15 -9.77 -21.12
N ALA A 383 -2.10 -9.96 -20.20
CA ALA A 383 -2.47 -11.26 -19.68
C ALA A 383 -3.67 -11.88 -20.41
N TYR A 384 -4.18 -11.21 -21.46
CA TYR A 384 -5.29 -11.73 -22.25
C TYR A 384 -4.94 -13.11 -22.83
N GLY A 385 -5.86 -14.06 -22.70
CA GLY A 385 -5.71 -15.46 -23.08
C GLY A 385 -4.87 -16.31 -22.11
N ARG A 386 -4.43 -15.75 -20.97
CA ARG A 386 -3.78 -16.53 -19.91
C ARG A 386 -4.83 -17.17 -19.00
N PRO A 387 -4.70 -18.47 -18.65
CA PRO A 387 -5.64 -19.13 -17.74
C PRO A 387 -5.79 -18.45 -16.38
N GLN A 388 -4.72 -17.82 -15.87
CA GLN A 388 -4.75 -17.10 -14.60
C GLN A 388 -5.66 -15.86 -14.66
N PHE A 389 -5.67 -15.15 -15.78
CA PHE A 389 -6.51 -13.96 -15.97
C PHE A 389 -7.97 -14.35 -16.22
N GLU A 390 -8.21 -15.39 -17.01
CA GLU A 390 -9.56 -15.96 -17.19
C GLU A 390 -10.16 -16.39 -15.85
N HIS A 391 -9.40 -17.16 -15.06
CA HIS A 391 -9.84 -17.60 -13.73
C HIS A 391 -10.11 -16.41 -12.79
N TYR A 392 -9.27 -15.38 -12.85
CA TYR A 392 -9.45 -14.17 -12.07
C TYR A 392 -10.80 -13.50 -12.39
N LEU A 393 -11.09 -13.25 -13.66
CA LEU A 393 -12.36 -12.62 -14.07
C LEU A 393 -13.57 -13.47 -13.65
N SER A 394 -13.53 -14.79 -13.89
CA SER A 394 -14.61 -15.70 -13.48
C SER A 394 -14.82 -15.74 -11.96
N SER A 395 -13.74 -15.66 -11.17
CA SER A 395 -13.83 -15.66 -9.71
C SER A 395 -14.43 -14.36 -9.13
N HIS A 396 -14.46 -13.28 -9.91
CA HIS A 396 -15.10 -12.00 -9.56
C HIS A 396 -16.51 -11.88 -10.16
N GLY A 397 -17.12 -13.00 -10.58
CA GLY A 397 -18.52 -13.04 -11.01
C GLY A 397 -18.80 -12.65 -12.46
N ILE A 398 -17.76 -12.48 -13.29
CA ILE A 398 -17.93 -12.17 -14.71
C ILE A 398 -18.38 -13.43 -15.48
N GLU A 399 -19.44 -13.30 -16.27
CA GLU A 399 -19.95 -14.39 -17.11
C GLU A 399 -18.89 -14.92 -18.07
N GLU A 400 -18.83 -16.25 -18.24
CA GLU A 400 -17.85 -16.93 -19.10
C GLU A 400 -17.87 -16.42 -20.55
N SER A 401 -19.05 -16.06 -21.05
CA SER A 401 -19.25 -15.43 -22.36
C SER A 401 -18.48 -14.10 -22.48
N LEU A 402 -18.60 -13.24 -21.47
CA LEU A 402 -17.94 -11.95 -21.41
C LEU A 402 -16.43 -12.10 -21.14
N VAL A 403 -16.01 -13.07 -20.32
CA VAL A 403 -14.58 -13.42 -20.15
C VAL A 403 -13.96 -13.81 -21.50
N HIS A 404 -14.61 -14.70 -22.25
CA HIS A 404 -14.14 -15.10 -23.57
C HIS A 404 -14.10 -13.92 -24.55
N GLN A 405 -15.12 -13.06 -24.49
CA GLN A 405 -15.22 -11.85 -25.29
C GLN A 405 -14.07 -10.87 -25.01
N ILE A 406 -13.79 -10.56 -23.74
CA ILE A 406 -12.69 -9.68 -23.32
C ILE A 406 -11.36 -10.22 -23.85
N ASN A 407 -11.06 -11.49 -23.60
CA ASN A 407 -9.81 -12.10 -24.02
C ASN A 407 -9.64 -12.06 -25.55
N THR A 408 -10.65 -12.50 -26.30
CA THR A 408 -10.57 -12.57 -27.76
C THR A 408 -10.40 -11.19 -28.38
N ARG A 409 -11.24 -10.22 -27.98
CA ARG A 409 -11.24 -8.87 -28.57
C ARG A 409 -10.00 -8.07 -28.20
N MET A 410 -9.54 -8.17 -26.95
CA MET A 410 -8.33 -7.47 -26.52
C MET A 410 -7.06 -8.08 -27.13
N MET A 411 -7.02 -9.40 -27.37
CA MET A 411 -5.94 -10.01 -28.16
C MET A 411 -5.94 -9.49 -29.60
N GLU A 412 -7.10 -9.50 -30.28
CA GLU A 412 -7.21 -8.99 -31.66
C GLU A 412 -6.83 -7.51 -31.76
N LEU A 413 -7.25 -6.69 -30.79
CA LEU A 413 -6.85 -5.29 -30.70
C LEU A 413 -5.33 -5.15 -30.56
N ASN A 414 -4.72 -5.91 -29.65
CA ASN A 414 -3.28 -5.86 -29.41
C ASN A 414 -2.45 -6.31 -30.61
N ASP A 415 -2.95 -7.27 -31.38
CA ASP A 415 -2.32 -7.70 -32.65
C ASP A 415 -2.39 -6.60 -33.71
N LYS A 416 -3.51 -5.86 -33.79
CA LYS A 416 -3.65 -4.70 -34.68
C LYS A 416 -2.74 -3.53 -34.27
N ILE A 417 -2.65 -3.25 -32.97
CA ILE A 417 -1.75 -2.22 -32.43
C ILE A 417 -0.28 -2.57 -32.73
N GLU A 418 0.13 -3.81 -32.50
CA GLU A 418 1.50 -4.23 -32.76
C GLU A 418 1.86 -4.23 -34.25
N SER A 419 0.90 -4.58 -35.10
CA SER A 419 1.09 -4.60 -36.57
C SER A 419 1.09 -3.20 -37.18
N ASP A 420 0.70 -2.16 -36.44
CA ASP A 420 0.73 -0.78 -36.92
C ASP A 420 2.18 -0.27 -37.04
N PRO A 421 2.58 0.26 -38.21
CA PRO A 421 3.94 0.77 -38.44
C PRO A 421 4.41 1.89 -37.49
N HIS A 422 3.49 2.60 -36.82
CA HIS A 422 3.80 3.75 -35.97
C HIS A 422 3.76 3.47 -34.46
N LEU A 423 3.20 2.32 -34.06
CA LEU A 423 3.00 1.94 -32.66
C LEU A 423 3.95 0.80 -32.27
N GLY A 424 3.70 -0.41 -32.77
CA GLY A 424 4.45 -1.60 -32.41
C GLY A 424 4.10 -2.17 -31.03
N LYS A 425 4.83 -3.21 -30.63
CA LYS A 425 4.54 -4.03 -29.44
C LYS A 425 4.44 -3.24 -28.12
N GLY A 426 5.19 -2.15 -27.99
CA GLY A 426 5.25 -1.36 -26.76
C GLY A 426 3.94 -0.66 -26.40
N TYR A 427 3.03 -0.50 -27.37
CA TYR A 427 1.74 0.20 -27.26
C TYR A 427 0.56 -0.73 -26.99
N ARG A 428 0.78 -2.05 -26.89
CA ARG A 428 -0.29 -2.98 -26.51
C ARG A 428 -0.97 -2.52 -25.22
N ILE A 429 -2.27 -2.71 -25.12
CA ILE A 429 -3.05 -2.31 -23.95
C ILE A 429 -2.93 -3.41 -22.89
N GLY A 430 -2.62 -3.02 -21.65
CA GLY A 430 -2.54 -3.93 -20.51
C GLY A 430 -3.91 -4.37 -20.00
N HIS A 431 -3.90 -5.31 -19.04
CA HIS A 431 -5.10 -5.95 -18.49
C HIS A 431 -5.66 -5.25 -17.24
N SER A 432 -4.98 -4.23 -16.70
CA SER A 432 -5.38 -3.54 -15.47
C SER A 432 -6.75 -2.89 -15.54
N TYR A 433 -7.21 -2.48 -16.73
CA TYR A 433 -8.55 -1.91 -16.96
C TYR A 433 -9.67 -2.87 -16.52
N PHE A 434 -9.41 -4.17 -16.53
CA PHE A 434 -10.38 -5.20 -16.16
C PHE A 434 -10.08 -5.83 -14.79
N CYS A 435 -9.20 -5.23 -13.98
CA CYS A 435 -8.86 -5.73 -12.64
C CYS A 435 -9.61 -5.02 -11.51
N ASP A 436 -10.38 -3.96 -11.79
CA ASP A 436 -11.26 -3.32 -10.81
C ASP A 436 -12.70 -3.79 -11.05
N CYS A 437 -12.97 -5.00 -10.57
CA CYS A 437 -14.22 -5.73 -10.79
C CYS A 437 -15.27 -5.51 -9.70
N GLU A 438 -14.96 -4.68 -8.70
CA GLU A 438 -15.83 -4.45 -7.56
C GLU A 438 -17.13 -3.78 -8.10
N LEU A 439 -17.06 -2.60 -8.74
CA LEU A 439 -18.27 -1.84 -9.12
C LEU A 439 -18.92 -2.32 -10.45
N MET A 440 -19.49 -3.52 -10.44
CA MET A 440 -20.14 -4.16 -11.59
C MET A 440 -21.53 -3.53 -11.89
N GLY A 441 -21.56 -2.48 -12.69
CA GLY A 441 -22.78 -2.01 -13.35
C GLY A 441 -23.11 -2.83 -14.60
N GLU A 442 -24.38 -2.80 -15.05
CA GLU A 442 -24.84 -3.44 -16.30
C GLU A 442 -24.02 -3.02 -17.54
N HIS A 443 -23.39 -1.85 -17.48
CA HIS A 443 -22.60 -1.26 -18.55
C HIS A 443 -21.09 -1.24 -18.31
N TRP A 444 -20.59 -1.94 -17.28
CA TRP A 444 -19.18 -1.92 -16.86
C TRP A 444 -18.19 -2.13 -18.01
N TYR A 445 -18.40 -3.18 -18.82
CA TYR A 445 -17.55 -3.44 -19.98
C TYR A 445 -17.61 -2.30 -20.99
N GLN A 446 -18.81 -1.84 -21.34
CA GLN A 446 -19.01 -0.74 -22.29
C GLN A 446 -18.37 0.56 -21.80
N ASP A 447 -18.42 0.83 -20.49
CA ASP A 447 -17.86 2.02 -19.88
C ASP A 447 -16.33 1.99 -19.94
N ILE A 448 -15.70 0.86 -19.60
CA ILE A 448 -14.24 0.67 -19.77
C ILE A 448 -13.84 0.91 -21.24
N ILE A 449 -14.57 0.30 -22.18
CA ILE A 449 -14.25 0.43 -23.61
C ILE A 449 -14.38 1.89 -24.06
N ARG A 450 -15.47 2.58 -23.69
CA ARG A 450 -15.79 3.92 -24.20
C ARG A 450 -15.00 5.03 -23.52
N TYR A 451 -14.83 4.96 -22.21
CA TYR A 451 -14.34 6.08 -21.40
C TYR A 451 -12.90 5.92 -20.95
N GLU A 452 -12.34 4.71 -20.99
CA GLU A 452 -10.94 4.48 -20.61
C GLU A 452 -10.09 4.06 -21.80
N ILE A 453 -10.47 2.99 -22.50
CA ILE A 453 -9.73 2.49 -23.65
C ILE A 453 -9.94 3.39 -24.88
N GLY A 454 -11.16 3.86 -25.13
CA GLY A 454 -11.51 4.70 -26.28
C GLY A 454 -10.61 5.94 -26.42
N PRO A 455 -10.47 6.79 -25.38
CA PRO A 455 -9.58 7.95 -25.41
C PRO A 455 -8.11 7.58 -25.68
N LEU A 456 -7.64 6.44 -25.17
CA LEU A 456 -6.30 5.93 -25.44
C LEU A 456 -6.13 5.56 -26.92
N LEU A 457 -7.11 4.90 -27.53
CA LEU A 457 -7.08 4.57 -28.95
C LEU A 457 -7.09 5.83 -29.83
N TYR A 458 -7.88 6.84 -29.48
CA TYR A 458 -7.79 8.15 -30.15
C TYR A 458 -6.41 8.80 -30.01
N ALA A 459 -5.76 8.64 -28.86
CA ALA A 459 -4.39 9.12 -28.65
C ALA A 459 -3.32 8.30 -29.41
N TYR A 460 -3.59 7.05 -29.78
CA TYR A 460 -2.72 6.24 -30.63
C TYR A 460 -2.87 6.60 -32.10
N TRP A 461 -4.10 6.71 -32.60
CA TRP A 461 -4.41 7.10 -33.98
C TRP A 461 -4.86 8.57 -34.07
N GLN A 462 -4.07 9.50 -33.53
CA GLN A 462 -4.41 10.94 -33.52
C GLN A 462 -4.70 11.50 -34.92
N ASN A 463 -3.99 10.98 -35.92
CA ASN A 463 -4.13 11.40 -37.32
C ASN A 463 -5.19 10.60 -38.09
N GLU A 464 -5.74 9.52 -37.50
CA GLU A 464 -6.76 8.67 -38.11
C GLU A 464 -7.88 8.31 -37.10
N PRO A 465 -8.75 9.26 -36.72
CA PRO A 465 -9.84 9.00 -35.76
C PRO A 465 -10.75 7.83 -36.17
N SER A 466 -10.97 7.65 -37.47
CA SER A 466 -11.74 6.51 -38.00
C SER A 466 -11.11 5.14 -37.69
N ALA A 467 -9.78 5.08 -37.55
CA ALA A 467 -9.08 3.85 -37.15
C ALA A 467 -9.35 3.52 -35.69
N ALA A 468 -9.29 4.53 -34.80
CA ALA A 468 -9.67 4.39 -33.40
C ALA A 468 -11.14 3.96 -33.25
N GLU A 469 -12.07 4.58 -33.98
CA GLU A 469 -13.49 4.21 -33.97
C GLU A 469 -13.71 2.75 -34.40
N ARG A 470 -13.05 2.29 -35.47
CA ARG A 470 -13.11 0.87 -35.88
C ARG A 470 -12.65 -0.07 -34.77
N MET A 471 -11.65 0.33 -33.99
CA MET A 471 -11.15 -0.47 -32.86
C MET A 471 -12.12 -0.45 -31.68
N ILE A 472 -12.73 0.70 -31.37
CA ILE A 472 -13.78 0.79 -30.34
C ILE A 472 -14.99 -0.08 -30.75
N ASP A 473 -15.43 0.02 -32.00
CA ASP A 473 -16.53 -0.82 -32.52
C ASP A 473 -16.19 -2.30 -32.47
N LEU A 474 -14.94 -2.68 -32.78
CA LEU A 474 -14.46 -4.06 -32.63
C LEU A 474 -14.65 -4.56 -31.19
N LEU A 475 -14.31 -3.73 -30.20
CA LEU A 475 -14.47 -4.06 -28.79
C LEU A 475 -15.94 -4.08 -28.36
N MET A 476 -16.82 -3.32 -28.99
CA MET A 476 -18.25 -3.23 -28.61
C MET A 476 -19.16 -4.28 -29.25
N ARG A 477 -18.75 -4.91 -30.36
CA ARG A 477 -19.55 -5.90 -31.13
C ARG A 477 -19.51 -7.30 -30.57
#